data_AF-A0A7X7LU56-F1
#
_entry.id   AF-A0A7X7LU56-F1
#
_cell.length_a   1.000
_cell.length_b   1.000
_cell.length_c   1.000
_cell.angle_alpha   90.00
_cell.angle_beta   90.00
_cell.angle_gamma   90.00
#
_symmetry.space_group_name_H-M   'P 1'
#
loop_
_entity.id
_entity.type
_entity.pdbx_description
1 polymer ?
#
loop_
_entity_poly.entity_id
_entity_poly.type
_entity_poly.pdbx_seq_one_letter_code
_entity_poly.pdbx_strand_id
1 'polypeptide(L)'
;RYWETAKKLGLPVREEFADFHRDFEWMGVQRHLKVLGIFARLHHRDGKDGYLADMPLVMDYLRRACKRWRELGPLTRLLERIEPEQVSVGYTF
;
A
#
# COMPACT_ATOMS: atom_id res chain seq x y z
N ARG A 1 9.10 -6.85 -16.27
CA ARG A 1 8.14 -7.62 -17.10
C ARG A 1 7.00 -6.75 -17.65
N TYR A 2 6.02 -6.25 -16.86
CA TYR A 2 4.91 -5.46 -17.43
C TYR A 2 5.38 -4.18 -18.15
N TRP A 3 6.14 -3.31 -17.47
CA TRP A 3 6.60 -2.04 -18.05
C TRP A 3 7.44 -2.24 -19.32
N GLU A 4 8.36 -3.20 -19.32
CA GLU A 4 9.19 -3.52 -20.49
C GLU A 4 8.34 -4.00 -21.67
N THR A 5 7.36 -4.86 -21.42
CA THR A 5 6.43 -5.31 -22.46
C THR A 5 5.56 -4.16 -22.97
N ALA A 6 5.03 -3.32 -22.08
CA ALA A 6 4.23 -2.17 -22.46
C ALA A 6 5.02 -1.16 -23.31
N LYS A 7 6.28 -0.89 -22.94
CA LYS A 7 7.20 -0.05 -23.70
C LYS A 7 7.49 -0.64 -25.08
N LYS A 8 7.78 -1.95 -25.17
CA LYS A 8 7.98 -2.66 -26.45
C LYS A 8 6.75 -2.62 -27.36
N LEU A 9 5.55 -2.60 -26.79
CA LEU A 9 4.28 -2.51 -27.53
C LEU A 9 3.87 -1.07 -27.87
N GLY A 10 4.67 -0.06 -27.51
CA GLY A 10 4.36 1.35 -27.78
C GLY A 10 3.18 1.89 -26.96
N LEU A 11 2.84 1.26 -25.83
CA LEU A 11 1.81 1.77 -24.93
C LEU A 11 2.29 3.05 -24.22
N PRO A 12 1.38 3.97 -23.85
CA PRO A 12 1.72 5.23 -23.21
C PRO A 12 2.10 5.03 -21.73
N VAL A 13 3.27 4.43 -21.49
CA VAL A 13 3.90 4.31 -20.17
C VAL A 13 5.05 5.31 -20.05
N ARG A 14 5.51 5.57 -18.82
CA ARG A 14 6.69 6.42 -18.59
C ARG A 14 7.92 5.84 -19.28
N GLU A 15 8.76 6.73 -19.80
CA GLU A 15 10.00 6.36 -20.51
C GLU A 15 11.02 5.71 -19.57
N GLU A 16 11.08 6.20 -18.33
CA GLU A 16 11.93 5.68 -17.26
C GLU A 16 11.13 4.78 -16.31
N PHE A 17 11.70 3.63 -15.97
CA PHE A 17 11.06 2.68 -15.06
C PHE A 17 10.82 3.27 -13.67
N ALA A 18 11.73 4.10 -13.18
CA ALA A 18 11.63 4.71 -11.85
C ALA A 18 10.36 5.57 -11.71
N ASP A 19 10.02 6.36 -12.74
CA ASP A 19 8.82 7.18 -12.77
C ASP A 19 7.55 6.33 -12.89
N PHE A 20 7.58 5.29 -13.74
CA PHE A 20 6.47 4.34 -13.83
C PHE A 20 6.20 3.67 -12.47
N HIS A 21 7.25 3.20 -11.81
CA HIS A 21 7.17 2.54 -10.52
C HIS A 21 6.68 3.48 -9.42
N ARG A 22 7.11 4.75 -9.45
CA ARG A 22 6.58 5.79 -8.55
C ARG A 22 5.07 5.98 -8.75
N ASP A 23 4.63 6.22 -9.99
CA ASP A 23 3.21 6.42 -10.29
C ASP A 23 2.36 5.19 -9.86
N PHE A 24 2.88 3.99 -10.10
CA PHE A 24 2.25 2.73 -9.68
C PHE A 24 2.09 2.64 -8.16
N GLU A 25 3.16 2.90 -7.39
CA GLU A 25 3.12 2.85 -5.93
C GLU A 25 2.18 3.92 -5.34
N TRP A 26 2.18 5.13 -5.91
CA TRP A 26 1.29 6.21 -5.48
C TRP A 26 -0.18 5.89 -5.74
N MET A 27 -0.51 5.28 -6.87
CA MET A 27 -1.84 4.74 -7.13
C MET A 27 -2.17 3.62 -6.13
N GLY A 28 -1.21 2.75 -5.82
CA GLY A 28 -1.33 1.70 -4.81
C GLY A 28 -1.74 2.27 -3.45
N VAL A 29 -1.05 3.30 -2.97
CA VAL A 29 -1.36 3.99 -1.70
C VAL A 29 -2.82 4.47 -1.67
N GLN A 30 -3.27 5.17 -2.70
CA GLN A 30 -4.66 5.65 -2.77
C GLN A 30 -5.67 4.49 -2.77
N ARG A 31 -5.38 3.42 -3.53
CA ARG A 31 -6.24 2.24 -3.61
C ARG A 31 -6.31 1.50 -2.28
N HIS A 32 -5.20 1.31 -1.58
CA HIS A 32 -5.16 0.64 -0.29
C HIS A 32 -5.96 1.42 0.76
N LEU A 33 -5.81 2.74 0.83
CA LEU A 33 -6.62 3.60 1.70
C LEU A 33 -8.11 3.45 1.42
N LYS A 34 -8.50 3.46 0.13
CA LYS A 34 -9.90 3.25 -0.27
C LYS A 34 -10.43 1.88 0.15
N VAL A 35 -9.64 0.82 -0.03
CA VAL A 35 -10.03 -0.55 0.34
C VAL A 35 -10.19 -0.68 1.86
N LEU A 36 -9.25 -0.13 2.65
CA LEU A 36 -9.37 -0.12 4.11
C LEU A 36 -10.67 0.57 4.57
N GLY A 37 -11.01 1.72 3.99
CA GLY A 37 -12.27 2.39 4.27
C GLY A 37 -13.51 1.60 3.83
N ILE A 38 -13.45 0.91 2.69
CA ILE A 38 -14.53 0.03 2.23
C ILE A 38 -14.72 -1.15 3.19
N PHE A 39 -13.66 -1.80 3.62
CA PHE A 39 -13.72 -2.93 4.56
C PHE A 39 -14.28 -2.49 5.92
N ALA A 40 -13.79 -1.37 6.46
CA ALA A 40 -14.35 -0.79 7.67
C ALA A 40 -15.85 -0.49 7.54
N ARG A 41 -16.28 0.09 6.42
CA ARG A 41 -17.71 0.35 6.15
C ARG A 41 -18.53 -0.94 6.05
N LEU A 42 -18.02 -1.95 5.35
CA LEU A 42 -18.71 -3.23 5.16
C LEU A 42 -18.90 -3.97 6.50
N HIS A 43 -17.92 -3.89 7.39
CA HIS A 43 -18.05 -4.40 8.75
C HIS A 43 -19.08 -3.60 9.56
N HIS A 44 -18.85 -2.30 9.76
CA HIS A 44 -19.66 -1.50 10.68
C HIS A 44 -21.12 -1.29 10.24
N ARG A 45 -21.37 -1.20 8.93
CA ARG A 45 -22.71 -0.90 8.40
C ARG A 45 -23.44 -2.13 7.87
N ASP A 46 -22.72 -3.00 7.18
CA ASP A 46 -23.31 -4.10 6.40
C ASP A 46 -23.19 -5.46 7.13
N GLY A 47 -22.56 -5.51 8.31
CA GLY A 47 -22.40 -6.73 9.13
C GLY A 47 -21.48 -7.79 8.49
N LYS A 48 -20.59 -7.38 7.59
CA LYS A 48 -19.71 -8.29 6.83
C LYS A 48 -18.33 -8.39 7.47
N ASP A 49 -18.23 -9.14 8.55
CA ASP A 49 -17.01 -9.22 9.37
C ASP A 49 -15.84 -9.94 8.68
N GLY A 50 -16.12 -10.76 7.65
CA GLY A 50 -15.09 -11.50 6.92
C GLY A 50 -13.99 -10.62 6.31
N TYR A 51 -14.27 -9.35 6.00
CA TYR A 51 -13.28 -8.41 5.45
C TYR A 51 -12.24 -7.94 6.47
N LEU A 52 -12.49 -8.11 7.77
CA LEU A 52 -11.52 -7.74 8.80
C LEU A 52 -10.25 -8.61 8.71
N ALA A 53 -10.39 -9.86 8.28
CA ALA A 53 -9.25 -10.77 8.09
C ALA A 53 -8.28 -10.29 7.00
N ASP A 54 -8.76 -9.52 6.01
CA ASP A 54 -7.94 -8.99 4.91
C ASP A 54 -7.29 -7.64 5.26
N MET A 55 -7.77 -6.93 6.28
CA MET A 55 -7.26 -5.59 6.64
C MET A 55 -5.76 -5.57 6.93
N PRO A 56 -5.17 -6.53 7.67
CA PRO A 56 -3.73 -6.52 7.96
C PRO A 56 -2.87 -6.59 6.68
N LEU A 57 -3.28 -7.38 5.69
CA LEU A 57 -2.57 -7.51 4.42
C LEU A 57 -2.58 -6.19 3.63
N VAL A 58 -3.75 -5.55 3.54
CA VAL A 58 -3.88 -4.27 2.84
C VAL A 58 -3.09 -3.17 3.55
N MET A 59 -3.06 -3.20 4.88
CA MET A 59 -2.30 -2.27 5.70
C MET A 59 -0.78 -2.46 5.53
N ASP A 60 -0.29 -3.70 5.47
CA ASP A 60 1.12 -3.99 5.20
C ASP A 60 1.57 -3.44 3.84
N TYR A 61 0.76 -3.63 2.78
CA TYR A 61 1.06 -3.04 1.46
C TYR A 61 1.10 -1.51 1.50
N LEU A 62 0.12 -0.88 2.17
CA LEU A 62 0.09 0.57 2.34
C LEU A 62 1.34 1.07 3.07
N ARG A 63 1.74 0.42 4.17
CA ARG A 63 2.93 0.79 4.95
C ARG A 63 4.20 0.68 4.13
N ARG A 64 4.39 -0.43 3.40
CA ARG A 64 5.56 -0.64 2.54
C ARG A 64 5.70 0.44 1.48
N ALA A 65 4.60 0.80 0.83
CA ALA A 65 4.60 1.88 -0.16
C ALA A 65 4.90 3.25 0.48
N CYS A 66 4.30 3.56 1.64
CA CYS A 66 4.54 4.81 2.36
C CYS A 66 5.99 4.94 2.86
N LYS A 67 6.59 3.87 3.38
CA LYS A 67 7.98 3.87 3.87
C LYS A 67 9.00 4.04 2.75
N ARG A 68 8.66 3.64 1.51
CA ARG A 68 9.56 3.74 0.35
C ARG A 68 9.76 5.18 -0.14
N TRP A 69 8.73 6.02 -0.05
CA TRP A 69 8.74 7.37 -0.63
C TRP A 69 8.71 8.43 0.46
N ARG A 70 9.73 9.28 0.50
CA ARG A 70 9.90 10.31 1.55
C ARG A 70 8.73 11.30 1.60
N GLU A 71 8.12 11.58 0.45
CA GLU A 71 6.97 12.47 0.30
C GLU A 71 5.73 11.94 1.03
N LEU A 72 5.64 10.62 1.24
CA LEU A 72 4.58 9.97 2.01
C LEU A 72 4.88 9.91 3.52
N GLY A 73 6.00 10.48 3.96
CA GLY A 73 6.42 10.49 5.37
C GLY A 73 5.36 10.94 6.37
N PRO A 74 4.55 11.99 6.11
CA PRO A 74 3.43 12.35 7.00
C PRO A 74 2.41 11.23 7.17
N LEU A 75 2.09 10.49 6.11
CA LEU A 75 1.18 9.35 6.15
C LEU A 75 1.81 8.18 6.91
N THR A 76 3.10 7.88 6.68
CA THR A 76 3.83 6.86 7.44
C THR A 76 3.71 7.09 8.95
N ARG A 77 3.98 8.32 9.42
CA ARG A 77 3.87 8.69 10.84
C ARG A 77 2.45 8.51 11.39
N LEU A 78 1.44 8.83 10.58
CA LEU A 78 0.04 8.63 10.97
C LEU A 78 -0.27 7.13 11.15
N LEU A 79 0.17 6.29 10.21
CA LEU A 79 -0.05 4.84 10.27
C LEU A 79 0.66 4.21 11.48
N GLU A 80 1.89 4.63 11.78
CA GLU A 80 2.64 4.20 12.97
C GLU A 80 1.96 4.59 14.29
N ARG A 81 1.28 5.73 14.31
CA ARG A 81 0.50 6.18 15.49
C ARG A 81 -0.80 5.39 15.66
N ILE A 82 -1.48 5.04 14.57
CA ILE A 82 -2.77 4.33 14.62
C ILE A 82 -2.55 2.86 14.98
N GLU A 83 -1.54 2.23 14.38
CA GLU A 83 -1.20 0.84 14.62
C GLU A 83 0.34 0.74 14.61
N PRO A 84 0.96 0.73 15.81
CA PRO A 84 2.39 0.56 15.95
C PRO A 84 2.83 -0.83 15.48
N GLU A 85 3.94 -0.91 14.74
CA GLU A 85 4.55 -2.21 14.43
C GLU A 85 5.06 -2.86 15.73
N GLN A 86 4.65 -4.10 15.99
CA GLN A 86 5.30 -4.93 17.01
C GLN A 86 6.63 -5.42 16.43
N VAL A 87 7.70 -4.68 16.66
CA VAL A 87 9.05 -5.10 16.27
C VAL A 87 9.49 -6.22 17.21
N SER A 88 9.35 -7.48 16.77
CA SER A 88 10.02 -8.59 17.46
C SER A 88 11.51 -8.52 17.15
N VAL A 89 12.30 -7.98 18.08
CA VAL A 89 13.77 -8.05 17.99
C VAL A 89 14.17 -9.49 18.29
N GLY A 90 14.38 -10.30 17.25
CA GLY A 90 14.96 -11.62 17.39
C GLY A 90 16.45 -11.47 17.73
N TYR A 91 16.82 -11.72 18.99
CA TYR A 91 18.22 -11.92 19.35
C TYR A 91 18.64 -13.29 18.83
N THR A 92 19.42 -13.32 17.76
CA THR A 92 20.19 -14.51 17.39
C THR A 92 21.38 -14.58 18.35
N PHE A 93 21.37 -15.54 19.29
CA PHE A 93 22.53 -15.95 20.06
C PHE A 93 23.34 -16.98 19.29
#